data_AF-A0A1F5YYN2-F1
#
_entry.id   AF-A0A1F5YYN2-F1
#
_cell.length_a   1.000
_cell.length_b   1.000
_cell.length_c   1.000
_cell.angle_alpha   90.00
_cell.angle_beta   90.00
_cell.angle_gamma   90.00
#
_symmetry.space_group_name_H-M   'P 1'
#
loop_
_entity.id
_entity.type
_entity.pdbx_description
1 polymer ?
#
loop_
_entity_poly.entity_id
_entity_poly.type
_entity_poly.pdbx_seq_one_letter_code
_entity_poly.pdbx_strand_id
1 'polypeptide(L)'
;MKRFQLAVFGKQGCDKCELLKKRLTKILGEEDYADFEYAYNDLGTPEGLVRFCRAEILNPQRIPSFMVYRIGEGEAESALRPVRRRKKVSAGEEIDTFLALETDYRTTGVITPEMIKKVLDTALEKITADV
;
A
#
# COMPACT_ATOMS: atom_id res chain seq x y z
N MET A 1 15.06 12.06 -0.02
CA MET A 1 14.18 11.73 1.13
C MET A 1 12.98 10.97 0.57
N LYS A 2 12.48 9.94 1.25
CA LYS A 2 11.27 9.23 0.79
C LYS A 2 10.04 10.09 1.11
N ARG A 3 9.10 10.17 0.18
CA ARG A 3 7.83 10.92 0.34
C ARG A 3 6.66 10.01 0.71
N PHE A 4 6.79 8.72 0.43
CA PHE A 4 5.76 7.72 0.72
C PHE A 4 6.30 6.47 1.38
N GLN A 5 5.48 5.89 2.23
CA GLN A 5 5.70 4.56 2.79
C GLN A 5 4.52 3.64 2.48
N LEU A 6 4.81 2.46 1.95
CA LEU A 6 3.84 1.38 1.81
C LEU A 6 3.84 0.55 3.09
N ALA A 7 2.71 0.50 3.81
CA ALA A 7 2.53 -0.48 4.87
C ALA A 7 2.08 -1.80 4.24
N VAL A 8 3.00 -2.74 4.12
CA VAL A 8 2.77 -4.08 3.53
C VAL A 8 2.37 -5.03 4.64
N PHE A 9 1.30 -5.80 4.44
CA PHE A 9 0.78 -6.76 5.40
C PHE A 9 0.89 -8.17 4.85
N GLY A 10 1.43 -9.08 5.66
CA GLY A 10 1.69 -10.46 5.28
C GLY A 10 1.77 -11.38 6.48
N LYS A 11 2.10 -12.65 6.24
CA LYS A 11 2.37 -13.65 7.29
C LYS A 11 3.69 -14.36 6.98
N GLN A 12 4.35 -14.90 7.99
CA GLN A 12 5.51 -15.79 7.81
C GLN A 12 5.13 -17.03 6.99
N GLY A 13 6.09 -17.55 6.21
CA GLY A 13 5.89 -18.77 5.40
C GLY A 13 4.89 -18.61 4.24
N CYS A 14 4.64 -17.39 3.80
CA CYS A 14 3.67 -17.07 2.73
C CYS A 14 4.39 -16.77 1.41
N ASP A 15 4.36 -17.71 0.45
CA ASP A 15 5.01 -17.55 -0.86
C ASP A 15 4.54 -16.30 -1.63
N LYS A 16 3.24 -16.00 -1.55
CA LYS A 16 2.65 -14.81 -2.18
C LYS A 16 3.16 -13.51 -1.55
N CYS A 17 3.43 -13.53 -0.25
CA CYS A 17 3.97 -12.40 0.50
C CYS A 17 5.44 -12.18 0.13
N GLU A 18 6.23 -13.26 0.01
CA GLU A 18 7.61 -13.18 -0.50
C GLU A 18 7.67 -12.66 -1.93
N LEU A 19 6.77 -13.14 -2.79
CA LEU A 19 6.67 -12.68 -4.18
C LEU A 19 6.32 -11.19 -4.26
N LEU A 20 5.36 -10.72 -3.45
CA LEU A 20 5.03 -9.30 -3.37
C LEU A 20 6.24 -8.47 -2.93
N LYS A 21 6.94 -8.86 -1.86
CA LYS A 21 8.15 -8.16 -1.37
C LYS A 21 9.24 -8.10 -2.45
N LYS A 22 9.48 -9.20 -3.16
CA LYS A 22 10.45 -9.25 -4.27
C LYS A 22 10.07 -8.28 -5.38
N ARG A 23 8.78 -8.20 -5.74
CA ARG A 23 8.27 -7.27 -6.76
C ARG A 23 8.39 -5.82 -6.30
N LEU A 24 8.00 -5.51 -5.07
CA LEU A 24 8.17 -4.18 -4.49
C LEU A 24 9.64 -3.78 -4.48
N THR A 25 10.54 -4.64 -3.99
CA THR A 25 11.99 -4.37 -3.97
C THR A 25 12.52 -4.04 -5.37
N LYS A 26 12.10 -4.80 -6.40
CA LYS A 26 12.49 -4.54 -7.77
C LYS A 26 11.96 -3.18 -8.29
N ILE A 27 10.65 -2.93 -8.12
CA ILE A 27 9.99 -1.74 -8.64
C ILE A 27 10.49 -0.48 -7.92
N LEU A 28 10.62 -0.51 -6.59
CA LEU A 28 11.10 0.63 -5.80
C LEU A 28 12.62 0.89 -5.98
N GLY A 29 13.33 0.01 -6.69
CA GLY A 29 14.70 0.24 -7.15
C GLY A 29 14.79 0.98 -8.49
N GLU A 30 13.68 1.20 -9.18
CA GLU A 30 13.61 2.03 -10.40
C GLU A 30 13.60 3.52 -10.01
N GLU A 31 14.27 4.39 -10.78
CA GLU A 31 14.38 5.82 -10.46
C GLU A 31 13.01 6.52 -10.37
N ASP A 32 12.06 6.13 -11.23
CA ASP A 32 10.68 6.66 -11.27
C ASP A 32 9.92 6.45 -9.94
N TYR A 33 10.35 5.49 -9.11
CA TYR A 33 9.72 5.16 -7.83
C TYR A 33 10.65 5.43 -6.63
N ALA A 34 11.68 6.25 -6.81
CA ALA A 34 12.65 6.60 -5.77
C ALA A 34 12.02 7.29 -4.54
N ASP A 35 10.81 7.84 -4.65
CA ASP A 35 10.07 8.46 -3.56
C ASP A 35 9.41 7.49 -2.58
N PHE A 36 9.36 6.21 -2.92
CA PHE A 36 8.68 5.19 -2.13
C PHE A 36 9.67 4.34 -1.33
N GLU A 37 9.24 3.96 -0.15
CA GLU A 37 9.78 2.86 0.65
C GLU A 37 8.64 1.95 1.11
N TYR A 38 8.95 0.79 1.68
CA TYR A 38 7.94 -0.06 2.28
C TYR A 38 8.38 -0.58 3.66
N ALA A 39 7.38 -0.77 4.53
CA ALA A 39 7.52 -1.42 5.82
C ALA A 39 6.67 -2.70 5.80
N TYR A 40 7.28 -3.84 6.11
CA TYR A 40 6.56 -5.11 6.21
C TYR A 40 6.03 -5.31 7.64
N ASN A 41 4.75 -5.65 7.73
CA ASN A 41 4.02 -5.85 8.96
C ASN A 41 3.51 -7.29 9.00
N ASP A 42 4.10 -8.08 9.88
CA ASP A 42 3.75 -9.48 10.06
C ASP A 42 2.49 -9.63 10.91
N LEU A 43 1.43 -10.16 10.33
CA LEU A 43 0.15 -10.40 11.03
C LEU A 43 0.24 -11.53 12.06
N GLY A 44 1.37 -12.24 12.12
CA GLY A 44 1.69 -13.16 13.21
C GLY A 44 2.14 -12.47 14.50
N THR A 45 2.43 -11.16 14.46
CA THR A 45 2.89 -10.40 15.64
C THR A 45 1.85 -9.39 16.13
N PRO A 46 1.82 -9.06 17.44
CA PRO A 46 0.95 -8.02 17.96
C PRO A 46 1.11 -6.67 17.25
N GLU A 47 2.34 -6.28 16.93
CA GLU A 47 2.65 -5.00 16.28
C GLU A 47 2.07 -4.94 14.87
N GLY A 48 2.23 -6.02 14.09
CA GLY A 48 1.69 -6.09 12.74
C GLY A 48 0.16 -6.14 12.73
N LEU A 49 -0.46 -6.83 13.71
CA LEU A 49 -1.90 -6.84 13.89
C LEU A 49 -2.45 -5.45 14.26
N VAL A 50 -1.84 -4.76 15.23
CA VAL A 50 -2.22 -3.38 15.58
C VAL A 50 -2.11 -2.46 14.38
N ARG A 51 -1.02 -2.58 13.60
CA ARG A 51 -0.84 -1.78 12.38
C ARG A 51 -1.91 -2.09 11.34
N PHE A 52 -2.28 -3.36 11.17
CA PHE A 52 -3.32 -3.78 10.25
C PHE A 52 -4.70 -3.26 10.65
N CYS A 53 -5.05 -3.33 11.94
CA CYS A 53 -6.31 -2.78 12.46
C CYS A 53 -6.42 -1.27 12.18
N ARG A 54 -5.31 -0.53 12.30
CA ARG A 54 -5.25 0.91 11.97
C ARG A 54 -5.41 1.22 10.48
N ALA A 55 -5.29 0.23 9.59
CA ALA A 55 -5.53 0.44 8.16
C ALA A 55 -7.02 0.53 7.81
N GLU A 56 -7.90 0.01 8.69
CA GLU A 56 -9.38 0.07 8.69
C GLU A 56 -10.13 -0.50 7.47
N ILE A 57 -9.56 -0.41 6.26
CA ILE A 57 -10.23 -0.72 5.00
C ILE A 57 -9.79 -2.06 4.39
N LEU A 58 -8.77 -2.71 4.95
CA LEU A 58 -8.19 -3.93 4.41
C LEU A 58 -8.94 -5.17 4.91
N ASN A 59 -9.22 -6.11 4.02
CA ASN A 59 -9.86 -7.37 4.34
C ASN A 59 -8.81 -8.39 4.82
N PRO A 60 -8.94 -8.95 6.04
CA PRO A 60 -8.00 -9.93 6.58
C PRO A 60 -7.92 -11.24 5.78
N GLN A 61 -8.92 -11.54 4.95
CA GLN A 61 -8.93 -12.69 4.04
C GLN A 61 -8.20 -12.42 2.71
N ARG A 62 -7.69 -11.19 2.49
CA ARG A 62 -7.07 -10.75 1.22
C ARG A 62 -5.60 -10.36 1.37
N ILE A 63 -4.87 -11.14 2.17
CA ILE A 63 -3.43 -10.98 2.42
C ILE A 63 -2.64 -11.83 1.40
N PRO A 64 -1.50 -11.35 0.86
CA PRO A 64 -0.84 -10.09 1.17
C PRO A 64 -1.58 -8.86 0.63
N SER A 65 -1.39 -7.72 1.28
CA SER A 65 -1.95 -6.44 0.87
C SER A 65 -1.00 -5.30 1.26
N PHE A 66 -1.23 -4.09 0.74
CA PHE A 66 -0.56 -2.90 1.25
C PHE A 66 -1.43 -1.66 1.15
N MET A 67 -1.09 -0.66 1.97
CA MET A 67 -1.70 0.67 1.98
C MET A 67 -0.63 1.75 1.84
N VAL A 68 -0.94 2.82 1.12
CA VAL A 68 -0.01 3.92 0.84
C VAL A 68 -0.18 5.04 1.87
N TYR A 69 0.92 5.48 2.46
CA TYR A 69 0.98 6.62 3.37
C TYR A 69 1.94 7.68 2.80
N ARG A 70 1.59 8.96 2.98
CA ARG A 70 2.50 10.09 2.81
C ARG A 70 3.31 10.28 4.10
N ILE A 71 4.59 10.53 3.96
CA ILE A 71 5.50 10.91 5.04
C ILE A 71 5.39 12.43 5.20
N GLY A 72 5.14 12.92 6.41
CA GLY A 72 5.04 14.36 6.69
C GLY A 72 6.42 15.04 6.69
N GLU A 73 6.46 16.36 6.45
CA GLU A 73 7.66 17.20 6.50
C GLU A 73 7.58 18.19 7.70
N GLY A 74 8.69 18.41 8.42
CA GLY A 74 8.87 19.28 9.60
C GLY A 74 8.81 18.58 10.98
N GLU A 75 9.41 19.15 12.04
CA GLU A 75 9.73 18.58 13.40
C GLU A 75 8.65 17.71 14.11
N ALA A 76 7.37 17.77 13.71
CA ALA A 76 6.35 16.76 14.02
C ALA A 76 6.44 15.51 13.09
N GLU A 77 7.65 15.17 12.63
CA GLU A 77 8.00 14.61 11.31
C GLU A 77 7.81 13.10 11.13
N SER A 78 7.08 12.42 12.01
CA SER A 78 6.93 10.95 11.93
C SER A 78 5.50 10.48 11.70
N ALA A 79 4.57 11.40 11.44
CA ALA A 79 3.18 11.05 11.20
C ALA A 79 2.95 10.54 9.77
N LEU A 80 2.80 9.22 9.63
CA LEU A 80 2.32 8.58 8.40
C LEU A 80 0.85 8.94 8.17
N ARG A 81 0.55 9.60 7.05
CA ARG A 81 -0.81 10.03 6.68
C ARG A 81 -1.36 9.17 5.54
N PRO A 82 -2.48 8.45 5.70
CA PRO A 82 -3.10 7.68 4.63
C PRO A 82 -3.34 8.51 3.36
N VAL A 83 -2.90 8.01 2.20
CA VAL A 83 -3.24 8.65 0.91
C VAL A 83 -4.69 8.34 0.58
N ARG A 84 -5.51 9.37 0.31
CA ARG A 84 -6.93 9.22 -0.05
C ARG A 84 -7.13 9.06 -1.55
N ARG A 85 -8.16 8.31 -1.95
CA ARG A 85 -8.61 8.16 -3.34
C ARG A 85 -10.12 8.06 -3.43
N ARG A 86 -10.65 8.45 -4.59
CA ARG A 86 -12.01 8.11 -4.99
C ARG A 86 -12.02 6.69 -5.57
N LYS A 87 -12.97 5.87 -5.14
CA LYS A 87 -13.17 4.51 -5.65
C LYS A 87 -14.61 4.37 -6.12
N LYS A 88 -14.77 4.06 -7.40
CA LYS A 88 -16.07 3.70 -7.97
C LYS A 88 -16.57 2.40 -7.36
N VAL A 89 -17.79 2.41 -6.84
CA VAL A 89 -18.44 1.25 -6.20
C VAL A 89 -19.64 0.75 -7.01
N SER A 90 -20.29 1.61 -7.78
CA SER A 90 -21.43 1.27 -8.64
C SER A 90 -21.48 2.19 -9.87
N ALA A 91 -22.52 2.04 -10.70
CA ALA A 91 -22.78 2.95 -11.81
C ALA A 91 -23.17 4.34 -11.30
N GLY A 92 -22.19 5.24 -11.19
CA GLY A 92 -22.40 6.65 -10.81
C GLY A 92 -22.02 6.98 -9.37
N GLU A 93 -21.72 5.98 -8.54
CA GLU A 93 -21.31 6.21 -7.16
C GLU A 93 -19.82 5.98 -6.94
N GLU A 94 -19.21 6.93 -6.25
CA GLU A 94 -17.84 6.87 -5.79
C GLU A 94 -17.78 7.19 -4.30
N ILE A 95 -16.96 6.43 -3.58
CA ILE A 95 -16.67 6.68 -2.18
C ILE A 95 -15.26 7.24 -2.04
N ASP A 96 -15.07 8.09 -1.04
CA ASP A 96 -13.74 8.47 -0.58
C ASP A 96 -13.18 7.35 0.31
N THR A 97 -12.00 6.87 -0.02
CA THR A 97 -11.36 5.74 0.66
C THR A 97 -9.85 5.92 0.63
N PHE A 98 -9.09 4.98 1.19
CA PHE A 98 -7.64 5.03 1.16
C PHE A 98 -7.04 4.26 -0.02
N LEU A 99 -5.86 4.71 -0.44
CA LEU A 99 -5.10 4.09 -1.50
C LEU A 99 -4.44 2.81 -0.99
N ALA A 100 -5.02 1.68 -1.36
CA ALA A 100 -4.57 0.36 -1.00
C ALA A 100 -4.68 -0.64 -2.15
N LEU A 101 -3.94 -1.73 -2.02
CA LEU A 101 -3.97 -2.89 -2.91
C LEU A 101 -4.10 -4.17 -2.10
N GLU A 102 -5.05 -5.01 -2.47
CA GLU A 102 -5.33 -6.27 -1.80
C GLU A 102 -5.23 -7.42 -2.79
N THR A 103 -4.89 -8.59 -2.26
CA THR A 103 -4.93 -9.81 -3.06
C THR A 103 -6.38 -10.17 -3.42
N ASP A 104 -6.64 -10.50 -4.69
CA ASP A 104 -7.94 -11.01 -5.13
C ASP A 104 -7.90 -12.53 -5.32
N TYR A 105 -8.46 -13.26 -4.35
CA TYR A 105 -8.55 -14.73 -4.39
C TYR A 105 -9.67 -15.27 -5.29
N ARG A 106 -10.44 -14.41 -5.96
CA ARG A 106 -11.35 -14.86 -7.03
C ARG A 106 -10.59 -15.28 -8.30
N THR A 107 -9.32 -14.89 -8.41
CA THR A 107 -8.43 -15.26 -9.52
C THR A 107 -7.23 -16.06 -8.99
N THR A 108 -6.00 -15.66 -9.32
CA THR A 108 -4.77 -16.34 -8.88
C THR A 108 -4.37 -15.96 -7.45
N GLY A 109 -4.92 -14.86 -6.92
CA GLY A 109 -4.48 -14.28 -5.66
C GLY A 109 -3.02 -13.82 -5.71
N VAL A 110 -2.58 -13.29 -6.86
CA VAL A 110 -1.23 -12.78 -7.07
C VAL A 110 -1.30 -11.30 -7.47
N ILE A 111 -0.66 -10.42 -6.69
CA ILE A 111 -0.54 -8.99 -7.00
C ILE A 111 0.56 -8.79 -8.05
N THR A 112 0.21 -8.41 -9.28
CA THR A 112 1.16 -8.26 -10.39
C THR A 112 1.96 -6.96 -10.33
N PRO A 113 3.12 -6.86 -11.04
CA PRO A 113 3.86 -5.61 -11.14
C PRO A 113 3.04 -4.43 -11.66
N GLU A 114 2.17 -4.66 -12.64
CA GLU A 114 1.32 -3.63 -13.24
C GLU A 114 0.30 -3.09 -12.23
N MET A 115 -0.25 -3.97 -11.38
CA MET A 115 -1.16 -3.57 -10.29
C MET A 115 -0.43 -2.70 -9.25
N ILE A 116 0.84 -3.03 -8.94
CA ILE A 116 1.68 -2.24 -8.03
C ILE A 116 1.93 -0.86 -8.64
N LYS A 117 2.48 -0.81 -9.86
CA LYS A 117 2.81 0.44 -10.56
C LYS A 117 1.62 1.38 -10.64
N LYS A 118 0.45 0.88 -11.04
CA LYS A 118 -0.80 1.66 -11.08
C LYS A 118 -1.12 2.37 -9.75
N VAL A 119 -0.89 1.70 -8.62
CA VAL A 119 -1.12 2.29 -7.29
C VAL A 119 -0.07 3.34 -6.95
N LEU A 120 1.20 3.11 -7.29
CA LEU A 120 2.28 4.08 -7.09
C LEU A 120 2.09 5.32 -7.96
N ASP A 121 1.73 5.14 -9.24
CA ASP A 121 1.45 6.22 -10.18
C ASP A 121 0.28 7.09 -9.66
N THR A 122 -0.80 6.45 -9.18
CA THR A 122 -1.92 7.17 -8.55
C THR A 122 -1.49 7.98 -7.32
N ALA A 123 -0.53 7.49 -6.54
CA ALA A 123 0.00 8.23 -5.39
C ALA A 123 0.81 9.45 -5.84
N LEU A 124 1.66 9.30 -6.87
CA LEU A 124 2.46 10.39 -7.44
C LEU A 124 1.58 11.49 -8.04
N GLU A 125 0.54 11.13 -8.81
CA GLU A 125 -0.44 12.08 -9.37
C GLU A 125 -1.13 12.92 -8.29
N LYS A 126 -1.38 12.32 -7.12
CA LYS A 126 -2.02 13.01 -6.00
C LYS A 126 -1.11 13.99 -5.27
N ILE A 127 0.21 13.79 -5.30
CA ILE A 127 1.13 14.82 -4.81
C ILE A 127 1.02 16.08 -5.67
N THR A 128 0.97 15.92 -7.00
CA THR A 128 0.96 17.08 -7.91
C THR A 128 -0.33 17.90 -7.84
N ALA A 129 -1.42 17.33 -7.31
CA ALA A 129 -2.70 18.02 -7.15
C ALA A 129 -2.83 18.80 -5.82
N ASP A 130 -1.94 18.55 -4.85
CA ASP A 130 -1.91 19.20 -3.53
C ASP A 130 -0.88 20.36 -3.46
N VAL A 131 -0.29 20.76 -4.60
CA VAL A 131 0.66 21.88 -4.74
C VAL A 131 0.02 23.04 -5.49
#